data_AF-A0A6A6DB74-F1
#
_entry.id   AF-A0A6A6DB74-F1
#
_cell.length_a   1.000
_cell.length_b   1.000
_cell.length_c   1.000
_cell.angle_alpha   90.00
_cell.angle_beta   90.00
_cell.angle_gamma   90.00
#
_symmetry.space_group_name_H-M   'P 1'
#
loop_
_entity.id
_entity.type
_entity.pdbx_description
1 polymer ?
#
loop_
_entity_poly.entity_id
_entity_poly.type
_entity_poly.pdbx_seq_one_letter_code
_entity_poly.pdbx_strand_id
1 'polypeptide(L)'
;AASAGGHEQVVKLLLDKDADVNAQGGKNGNALYAASVGGHKQVVKLLLDKDADVNVQGGCYGNALQAASAGGHEQVVKLLLN
;
A
#
# COMPACT_ATOMS: atom_id res chain seq x y z
N ALA A 1 7.82 -5.20 -3.33
CA ALA A 1 9.02 -5.18 -2.46
C ALA A 1 9.29 -3.78 -1.90
N ALA A 2 9.53 -2.76 -2.74
CA ALA A 2 9.80 -1.39 -2.29
C ALA A 2 8.74 -0.84 -1.31
N SER A 3 7.45 -1.07 -1.59
CA SER A 3 6.36 -0.61 -0.72
C SER A 3 6.35 -1.27 0.66
N ALA A 4 6.72 -2.56 0.75
CA ALA A 4 6.81 -3.27 2.03
C ALA A 4 7.97 -2.75 2.91
N GLY A 5 9.04 -2.27 2.26
CA GLY A 5 10.19 -1.67 2.94
C GLY A 5 10.07 -0.16 3.19
N GLY A 6 8.95 0.46 2.80
CA GLY A 6 8.76 1.91 2.97
C GLY A 6 9.66 2.77 2.07
N HIS A 7 10.18 2.22 0.96
CA HIS A 7 11.13 2.91 0.08
C HIS A 7 10.42 3.90 -0.85
N GLU A 8 9.94 5.00 -0.29
CA GLU A 8 9.14 6.04 -0.97
C GLU A 8 9.73 6.48 -2.31
N GLN A 9 11.03 6.81 -2.35
CA GLN A 9 11.68 7.30 -3.57
C GLN A 9 11.70 6.25 -4.69
N VAL A 10 11.87 4.97 -4.35
CA VAL A 10 11.85 3.86 -5.31
C VAL A 10 10.42 3.64 -5.81
N VAL A 11 9.42 3.67 -4.92
CA VAL A 11 8.01 3.56 -5.31
C VAL A 11 7.63 4.70 -6.26
N LYS A 12 8.03 5.93 -5.93
CA LYS A 12 7.81 7.09 -6.80
C LYS A 12 8.45 6.93 -8.17
N LEU A 13 9.72 6.52 -8.22
CA LEU A 13 10.41 6.28 -9.49
C LEU A 13 9.69 5.24 -10.35
N LEU A 14 9.18 4.16 -9.75
CA LEU A 14 8.45 3.11 -10.48
C LEU A 14 7.12 3.64 -11.04
N LEU A 15 6.36 4.39 -10.24
CA LEU A 15 5.10 5.00 -10.68
C LEU A 15 5.32 6.08 -11.76
N ASP A 16 6.42 6.84 -11.66
CA ASP A 16 6.85 7.81 -12.68
C ASP A 16 7.33 7.11 -13.98
N LYS A 17 7.50 5.78 -13.95
CA LYS A 17 7.83 4.92 -15.11
C LYS A 17 6.63 4.06 -15.54
N ASP A 18 5.43 4.50 -15.23
CA ASP A 18 4.16 3.86 -15.63
C ASP A 18 4.03 2.41 -15.11
N ALA A 19 4.67 2.08 -13.98
CA ALA A 19 4.41 0.83 -13.31
C ALA A 19 2.94 0.75 -12.91
N ASP A 20 2.30 -0.39 -13.18
CA ASP A 20 0.92 -0.65 -12.78
C ASP A 20 0.79 -0.58 -11.24
N VAL A 21 0.08 0.45 -10.77
CA VAL A 21 -0.16 0.72 -9.35
C VAL A 21 -0.91 -0.42 -8.65
N ASN A 22 -1.73 -1.16 -9.41
CA ASN A 22 -2.58 -2.24 -8.93
C ASN A 22 -2.00 -3.63 -9.22
N ALA A 23 -0.77 -3.69 -9.73
CA ALA A 23 -0.09 -4.95 -9.98
C ALA A 23 -0.11 -5.84 -8.73
N GLN A 24 -0.67 -7.03 -8.89
CA GLN A 24 -0.67 -8.06 -7.85
C GLN A 24 0.68 -8.77 -7.84
N GLY A 25 1.24 -8.94 -6.64
CA GLY A 25 2.54 -9.58 -6.45
C GLY A 25 2.58 -10.45 -5.20
N GLY A 26 3.03 -11.71 -5.38
CA GLY A 26 3.35 -12.64 -4.30
C GLY A 26 2.23 -12.78 -3.24
N LYS A 27 2.63 -13.05 -1.99
CA LYS A 27 1.69 -13.25 -0.89
C LYS A 27 0.97 -11.97 -0.43
N ASN A 28 1.49 -10.79 -0.74
CA ASN A 28 1.01 -9.53 -0.14
C ASN A 28 -0.05 -8.82 -0.99
N GLY A 29 -0.61 -9.43 -2.04
CA GLY A 29 -1.54 -8.73 -2.91
C GLY A 29 -0.84 -7.58 -3.67
N ASN A 30 -1.33 -6.34 -3.57
CA ASN A 30 -0.76 -5.19 -4.26
C ASN A 30 0.22 -4.37 -3.40
N ALA A 31 0.80 -3.33 -4.01
CA ALA A 31 1.72 -2.40 -3.35
C ALA A 31 1.09 -1.67 -2.15
N LEU A 32 -0.21 -1.35 -2.23
CA LEU A 32 -0.94 -0.63 -1.19
C LEU A 32 -1.11 -1.49 0.06
N TYR A 33 -1.55 -2.75 -0.08
CA TYR A 33 -1.60 -3.70 1.03
C TYR A 33 -0.23 -3.83 1.70
N ALA A 34 0.84 -4.01 0.92
CA ALA A 34 2.18 -4.19 1.46
C ALA A 34 2.67 -2.97 2.26
N ALA A 35 2.38 -1.76 1.80
CA ALA A 35 2.69 -0.53 2.54
C ALA A 35 1.86 -0.40 3.81
N SER A 36 0.58 -0.80 3.76
CA SER A 36 -0.34 -0.75 4.89
C SER A 36 0.01 -1.73 6.00
N VAL A 37 0.48 -2.94 5.69
CA VAL A 37 1.02 -3.88 6.68
C VAL A 37 2.19 -3.26 7.45
N GLY A 38 3.08 -2.56 6.75
CA GLY A 38 4.26 -1.93 7.34
C GLY A 38 4.01 -0.57 8.00
N GLY A 39 2.81 0.01 7.87
CA GLY A 39 2.51 1.34 8.40
C GLY A 39 3.16 2.49 7.63
N HIS A 40 3.58 2.27 6.39
CA HIS A 40 4.38 3.21 5.60
C HIS A 40 3.52 4.33 5.00
N LYS A 41 3.10 5.27 5.84
CA LYS A 41 2.16 6.36 5.52
C LYS A 41 2.47 7.09 4.20
N GLN A 42 3.73 7.47 3.96
CA GLN A 42 4.10 8.23 2.76
C GLN A 42 3.93 7.40 1.49
N VAL A 43 4.29 6.11 1.55
CA VAL A 43 4.09 5.18 0.44
C VAL A 43 2.60 4.94 0.19
N VAL A 44 1.80 4.75 1.24
CA VAL A 44 0.35 4.61 1.13
C VAL A 44 -0.25 5.84 0.44
N LYS A 45 0.10 7.04 0.91
CA LYS A 45 -0.38 8.29 0.32
C LYS A 45 -0.02 8.37 -1.17
N LEU A 46 1.23 8.08 -1.53
CA LEU A 46 1.68 8.12 -2.92
C LEU A 46 0.92 7.14 -3.83
N LEU A 47 0.60 5.95 -3.33
CA LEU A 47 -0.17 4.95 -4.07
C LEU A 47 -1.64 5.38 -4.24
N LEU A 48 -2.25 5.98 -3.20
CA LEU A 48 -3.61 6.54 -3.29
C LEU A 48 -3.67 7.74 -4.25
N ASP A 49 -2.66 8.61 -4.22
CA ASP A 49 -2.51 9.73 -5.17
C ASP A 49 -2.35 9.24 -6.64
N LYS A 50 -2.16 7.92 -6.85
CA LYS A 50 -2.09 7.24 -8.14
C LYS A 50 -3.24 6.25 -8.35
N ASP A 51 -4.36 6.43 -7.65
CA ASP A 51 -5.59 5.65 -7.80
C ASP A 51 -5.42 4.14 -7.52
N ALA A 52 -4.58 3.79 -6.54
CA ALA A 52 -4.47 2.42 -6.05
C ALA A 52 -5.83 1.92 -5.50
N ASP A 53 -6.24 0.72 -5.93
CA ASP A 53 -7.46 0.09 -5.46
C ASP A 53 -7.29 -0.40 -4.01
N VAL A 54 -8.05 0.24 -3.12
CA VAL A 54 -8.08 0.00 -1.68
C VAL A 54 -8.71 -1.34 -1.31
N ASN A 55 -9.52 -1.92 -2.19
CA ASN A 55 -10.30 -3.13 -1.92
C ASN A 55 -9.59 -4.42 -2.33
N VAL A 56 -8.42 -4.32 -2.97
CA VAL A 56 -7.61 -5.48 -3.35
C VAL A 56 -7.30 -6.31 -2.13
N GLN A 57 -7.63 -7.60 -2.23
CA GLN A 57 -7.31 -8.58 -1.20
C GLN A 57 -5.83 -8.97 -1.28
N GLY A 58 -5.20 -9.11 -0.12
CA GLY A 58 -3.82 -9.52 0.02
C GLY A 58 -3.59 -10.29 1.33
N GLY A 59 -2.46 -11.00 1.37
CA GLY A 59 -1.90 -11.64 2.56
C GLY A 59 -2.90 -12.34 3.46
N CYS A 60 -2.78 -12.05 4.77
CA CYS A 60 -3.52 -12.70 5.84
C CYS A 60 -4.62 -11.83 6.45
N TYR A 61 -4.63 -10.52 6.16
CA TYR A 61 -5.54 -9.57 6.81
C TYR A 61 -6.72 -9.15 5.92
N GLY A 62 -6.78 -9.57 4.65
CA GLY A 62 -7.79 -9.13 3.70
C GLY A 62 -7.30 -7.92 2.91
N ASN A 63 -7.95 -6.76 3.03
CA ASN A 63 -7.55 -5.55 2.29
C ASN A 63 -6.54 -4.67 3.05
N ALA A 64 -6.12 -3.58 2.41
CA ALA A 64 -5.18 -2.61 2.96
C ALA A 64 -5.66 -1.98 4.29
N LEU A 65 -6.95 -1.70 4.41
CA LEU A 65 -7.54 -1.11 5.62
C LEU A 65 -7.50 -2.08 6.79
N GLN A 66 -7.87 -3.35 6.56
CA GLN A 66 -7.83 -4.40 7.58
C GLN A 66 -6.39 -4.69 8.02
N ALA A 67 -5.44 -4.70 7.07
CA ALA A 67 -4.02 -4.84 7.37
C ALA A 67 -3.47 -3.70 8.24
N ALA A 68 -3.77 -2.44 7.88
CA ALA A 68 -3.37 -1.28 8.67
C ALA A 68 -3.98 -1.29 10.07
N SER A 69 -5.25 -1.70 10.17
CA SER A 69 -5.97 -1.81 11.45
C SER A 69 -5.37 -2.90 12.35
N ALA A 70 -5.04 -4.07 11.78
CA ALA A 70 -4.41 -5.16 12.52
C ALA A 70 -3.02 -4.77 13.04
N GLY A 71 -2.28 -3.93 12.30
CA GLY A 71 -0.99 -3.40 12.72
C GLY A 71 -1.04 -2.19 13.67
N GLY A 72 -2.22 -1.63 13.96
CA GLY A 72 -2.36 -0.43 14.78
C GLY A 72 -1.90 0.87 14.10
N HIS A 73 -1.81 0.89 12.77
CA HIS A 73 -1.26 2.01 12.00
C HIS A 73 -2.28 3.12 11.79
N GLU A 74 -2.63 3.84 12.86
CA GLU A 74 -3.74 4.82 12.90
C GLU A 74 -3.69 5.85 11.76
N GLN A 75 -2.50 6.38 11.44
CA GLN A 75 -2.36 7.38 10.37
C GLN A 75 -2.63 6.79 8.98
N VAL A 76 -2.32 5.51 8.77
CA VAL A 76 -2.62 4.80 7.52
C VAL A 76 -4.11 4.48 7.45
N VAL A 77 -4.73 4.04 8.56
CA VAL A 77 -6.18 3.82 8.64
C VAL A 77 -6.93 5.09 8.28
N LYS A 78 -6.54 6.23 8.85
CA LYS A 78 -7.13 7.55 8.52
C LYS A 78 -6.99 7.89 7.03
N LEU A 79 -5.87 7.58 6.40
CA LEU A 79 -5.69 7.80 4.96
C LEU A 79 -6.61 6.91 4.11
N LEU A 80 -6.83 5.67 4.52
CA LEU A 80 -7.62 4.69 3.76
C LEU A 80 -9.14 4.84 3.96
N LEU A 81 -9.58 5.64 4.94
CA LEU A 81 -10.99 5.95 5.20
C LEU A 81 -11.46 7.25 4.55
N ASN A 82 -10.52 8.07 4.06
CA ASN A 82 -10.81 9.33 3.37
C ASN A 82 -10.99 9.09 1.88
#